data_AF-A0A345IFQ4-F1
#
_entry.id   AF-A0A345IFQ4-F1
#
_cell.length_a   1.000
_cell.length_b   1.000
_cell.length_c   1.000
_cell.angle_alpha   90.00
_cell.angle_beta   90.00
_cell.angle_gamma   90.00
#
_symmetry.space_group_name_H-M   'P 1'
#
loop_
_entity.id
_entity.type
_entity.pdbx_description
1 polymer ?
#
loop_
_entity_poly.entity_id
_entity_poly.type
_entity_poly.pdbx_seq_one_letter_code
_entity_poly.pdbx_strand_id
1 'polypeptide(L)'
;MLVGQARNLAGGQLSLDDVRSGRYPDWYVRPLAQNPRSLALRQVMLAHLRPEWGGSDEQMFTFVRQQEQEAQLGAGDRHRLWADYHAAAGHHAAQFAGDLVGGVERARLAADLHEPHSAGLFAALTRALAPDHERQRALERFLDVAEFNPALRLPPLFAWALYNSDRFLEPLLPRVTALLLRWANGTPQGGAGDAGAAVALGRLHLLARHWALPDPLPLLLRARDEGSREAAETIVQLQEEGLGLRAALRESNIKRTDVRHAAELGSPEMCWRIYQNFAPYREQFRLEHWQRERYLLRAADAGHNGARFELAQALRAGALGLGEDGVPYPMNMPPTQRSLDYARHLLERAAAEDHPGALNALRAAHESDWHADTARRLRRGA
;
A
#
# COMPACT_ATOMS: atom_id res chain seq x y z
N MET A 1 19.89 -26.63 9.68
CA MET A 1 20.06 -25.20 9.98
C MET A 1 19.98 -24.48 8.63
N LEU A 2 18.81 -23.94 8.28
CA LEU A 2 18.57 -23.34 6.97
C LEU A 2 19.13 -21.90 7.00
N VAL A 3 20.18 -21.66 6.24
CA VAL A 3 20.80 -20.33 6.06
C VAL A 3 19.91 -19.52 5.11
N GLY A 4 19.60 -18.27 5.47
CA GLY A 4 18.63 -17.40 4.78
C GLY A 4 18.91 -17.25 3.28
N GLN A 5 17.84 -17.29 2.47
CA GLN A 5 17.87 -17.26 1.00
C GLN A 5 17.10 -16.04 0.49
N ALA A 6 17.79 -15.02 -0.02
CA ALA A 6 17.15 -13.88 -0.67
C ALA A 6 16.72 -14.24 -2.10
N ARG A 7 15.46 -13.96 -2.46
CA ARG A 7 14.93 -14.12 -3.82
C ARG A 7 14.63 -12.74 -4.41
N ASN A 8 15.28 -12.40 -5.52
CA ASN A 8 14.86 -11.26 -6.36
C ASN A 8 13.80 -11.74 -7.38
N LEU A 9 13.00 -10.81 -7.91
CA LEU A 9 11.98 -10.98 -8.97
C LEU A 9 12.54 -11.63 -10.27
N ALA A 10 13.86 -11.67 -10.44
CA ALA A 10 14.55 -12.36 -11.54
C ALA A 10 15.02 -13.80 -11.20
N GLY A 11 14.66 -14.36 -10.04
CA GLY A 11 14.96 -15.75 -9.67
C GLY A 11 16.41 -16.03 -9.21
N GLY A 12 17.26 -15.00 -9.09
CA GLY A 12 18.63 -15.14 -8.58
C GLY A 12 18.68 -15.29 -7.05
N GLN A 13 19.51 -16.22 -6.56
CA GLN A 13 19.75 -16.52 -5.15
C GLN A 13 21.11 -16.00 -4.70
N LEU A 14 21.20 -15.49 -3.46
CA LEU A 14 22.44 -15.04 -2.80
C LEU A 14 22.51 -15.63 -1.39
N SER A 15 23.52 -16.46 -1.11
CA SER A 15 23.72 -17.04 0.23
C SER A 15 24.53 -16.10 1.15
N LEU A 16 24.49 -16.33 2.46
CA LEU A 16 25.34 -15.58 3.41
C LEU A 16 26.83 -15.82 3.16
N ASP A 17 27.22 -17.03 2.75
CA ASP A 17 28.62 -17.36 2.46
C ASP A 17 29.12 -16.65 1.19
N ASP A 18 28.25 -16.46 0.19
CA ASP A 18 28.55 -15.64 -1.00
C ASP A 18 28.85 -14.20 -0.60
N VAL A 19 27.99 -13.61 0.24
CA VAL A 19 28.18 -12.25 0.76
C VAL A 19 29.46 -12.17 1.59
N ARG A 20 29.68 -13.06 2.56
CA ARG A 20 30.89 -13.07 3.41
C ARG A 20 32.19 -13.21 2.62
N SER A 21 32.17 -14.00 1.55
CA SER A 21 33.34 -14.23 0.69
C SER A 21 33.50 -13.19 -0.43
N GLY A 22 32.59 -12.22 -0.54
CA GLY A 22 32.58 -11.24 -1.63
C GLY A 22 32.34 -11.86 -3.01
N ARG A 23 31.86 -13.11 -3.06
CA ARG A 23 31.60 -13.87 -4.29
C ARG A 23 30.15 -13.66 -4.71
N TYR A 24 29.87 -12.48 -5.20
CA TYR A 24 28.57 -12.17 -5.76
C TYR A 24 28.43 -12.76 -7.18
N PRO A 25 27.25 -13.22 -7.59
CA PRO A 25 27.00 -13.60 -8.97
C PRO A 25 27.34 -12.46 -9.93
N ASP A 26 27.91 -12.76 -11.09
CA ASP A 26 28.36 -11.75 -12.06
C ASP A 26 27.27 -10.74 -12.41
N TRP A 27 26.01 -11.18 -12.53
CA TRP A 27 24.90 -10.27 -12.83
C TRP A 27 24.64 -9.23 -11.72
N TYR A 28 25.01 -9.52 -10.48
CA TYR A 28 24.84 -8.66 -9.31
C TYR A 28 25.99 -7.63 -9.17
N VAL A 29 27.22 -8.01 -9.53
CA VAL A 29 28.40 -7.12 -9.42
C VAL A 29 28.85 -6.48 -10.73
N ARG A 30 28.45 -6.99 -11.90
CA ARG A 30 28.81 -6.42 -13.20
C ARG A 30 28.50 -4.91 -13.32
N PRO A 31 27.38 -4.39 -12.81
CA PRO A 31 27.15 -2.95 -12.78
C PRO A 31 28.16 -2.18 -11.92
N LEU A 32 28.60 -2.74 -10.78
CA LEU A 32 29.64 -2.15 -9.92
C LEU A 32 31.03 -2.18 -10.57
N ALA A 33 31.38 -3.26 -11.28
CA ALA A 33 32.65 -3.32 -11.99
C ALA A 33 32.78 -2.19 -13.03
N GLN A 34 31.66 -1.80 -13.65
CA GLN A 34 31.60 -0.69 -14.60
C GLN A 34 31.46 0.68 -13.93
N ASN A 35 30.95 0.73 -12.70
CA ASN A 35 30.68 1.97 -11.95
C ASN A 35 31.13 1.85 -10.49
N PRO A 36 32.44 1.69 -10.23
CA PRO A 36 32.95 1.27 -8.92
C PRO A 36 32.68 2.29 -7.82
N ARG A 37 32.42 3.55 -8.16
CA ARG A 37 32.14 4.65 -7.20
C ARG A 37 30.64 4.95 -7.02
N SER A 38 29.74 4.17 -7.62
CA SER A 38 28.31 4.45 -7.56
C SER A 38 27.72 4.06 -6.20
N LEU A 39 27.24 5.06 -5.45
CA LEU A 39 26.43 4.86 -4.25
C LEU A 39 25.07 4.27 -4.61
N ALA A 40 24.41 4.78 -5.65
CA ALA A 40 23.07 4.36 -6.06
C ALA A 40 22.99 2.86 -6.33
N LEU A 41 23.99 2.28 -7.01
CA LEU A 41 24.05 0.84 -7.24
C LEU A 41 24.18 0.05 -5.93
N ARG A 42 25.00 0.53 -4.99
CA ARG A 42 25.16 -0.12 -3.68
C ARG A 42 23.91 -0.04 -2.82
N GLN A 43 23.16 1.06 -2.90
CA GLN A 43 21.86 1.19 -2.24
C GLN A 43 20.84 0.17 -2.77
N VAL A 44 20.79 -0.02 -4.09
CA VAL A 44 19.94 -1.06 -4.71
C VAL A 44 20.36 -2.47 -4.27
N MET A 45 21.66 -2.74 -4.28
CA MET A 45 22.20 -4.02 -3.82
C MET A 45 21.84 -4.29 -2.36
N LEU A 46 22.05 -3.31 -1.47
CA LEU A 46 21.67 -3.39 -0.06
C LEU A 46 20.16 -3.66 0.11
N ALA A 47 19.31 -2.98 -0.66
CA ALA A 47 17.86 -3.17 -0.60
C ALA A 47 17.44 -4.61 -0.95
N HIS A 48 18.19 -5.32 -1.80
CA HIS A 48 17.93 -6.73 -2.13
C HIS A 48 18.34 -7.73 -1.03
N LEU A 49 19.19 -7.31 -0.09
CA LEU A 49 19.63 -8.15 1.03
C LEU A 49 18.71 -8.07 2.25
N ARG A 50 17.61 -7.32 2.13
CA ARG A 50 16.66 -7.13 3.22
C ARG A 50 15.95 -8.43 3.62
N PRO A 51 15.67 -8.63 4.93
CA PRO A 51 14.96 -9.80 5.41
C PRO A 51 13.58 -10.01 4.77
N GLU A 52 12.85 -8.93 4.44
CA GLU A 52 11.53 -9.03 3.80
C GLU A 52 11.56 -9.69 2.42
N TRP A 53 12.73 -9.71 1.78
CA TRP A 53 12.95 -10.31 0.47
C TRP A 53 13.75 -11.61 0.54
N GLY A 54 13.83 -12.20 1.75
CA GLY A 54 14.54 -13.45 2.04
C GLY A 54 16.01 -13.28 2.45
N GLY A 55 16.50 -12.05 2.52
CA GLY A 55 17.85 -11.77 3.03
C GLY A 55 17.94 -11.82 4.55
N SER A 56 18.89 -11.08 5.14
CA SER A 56 19.10 -11.03 6.59
C SER A 56 19.88 -9.78 7.02
N ASP A 57 19.71 -9.37 8.29
CA ASP A 57 20.49 -8.28 8.89
C ASP A 57 22.00 -8.54 8.77
N GLU A 58 22.43 -9.79 8.94
CA GLU A 58 23.84 -10.16 8.83
C GLU A 58 24.39 -10.02 7.40
N GLN A 59 23.61 -10.37 6.37
CA GLN A 59 23.99 -10.15 4.97
C GLN A 59 24.12 -8.65 4.68
N MET A 60 23.17 -7.84 5.12
CA MET A 60 23.21 -6.40 4.94
C MET A 60 24.43 -5.77 5.65
N PHE A 61 24.65 -6.11 6.92
CA PHE A 61 25.79 -5.64 7.70
C PHE A 61 27.12 -6.01 7.04
N THR A 62 27.25 -7.28 6.63
CA THR A 62 28.46 -7.78 6.00
C THR A 62 28.75 -7.05 4.68
N PHE A 63 27.71 -6.82 3.86
CA PHE A 63 27.83 -6.05 2.63
C PHE A 63 28.33 -4.63 2.90
N VAL A 64 27.69 -3.88 3.80
CA VAL A 64 28.11 -2.48 4.07
C VAL A 64 29.53 -2.41 4.62
N ARG A 65 29.90 -3.33 5.52
CA ARG A 65 31.26 -3.42 6.07
C ARG A 65 32.31 -3.70 5.00
N GLN A 66 32.02 -4.54 4.00
CA GLN A 66 32.92 -4.76 2.87
C GLN A 66 33.08 -3.50 2.02
N GLN A 67 31.98 -2.80 1.74
CA GLN A 67 32.01 -1.57 0.94
C GLN A 67 32.80 -0.43 1.62
N GLU A 68 32.87 -0.44 2.95
CA GLU A 68 33.72 0.47 3.72
C GLU A 68 35.22 0.18 3.52
N GLN A 69 35.59 -1.10 3.45
CA GLN A 69 36.99 -1.56 3.33
C GLN A 69 37.56 -1.40 1.91
N GLU A 70 36.72 -1.49 0.87
CA GLU A 70 37.14 -1.43 -0.54
C GLU A 70 37.65 -0.06 -1.00
N ALA A 71 37.54 1.00 -0.18
CA ALA A 71 37.98 2.38 -0.47
C ALA A 71 37.45 3.01 -1.78
N GLN A 72 36.42 2.44 -2.40
CA GLN A 72 35.86 2.93 -3.67
C GLN A 72 34.87 4.10 -3.49
N LEU A 73 34.19 4.17 -2.34
CA LEU A 73 33.28 5.27 -2.00
C LEU A 73 34.00 6.37 -1.23
N GLY A 74 33.54 7.62 -1.38
CA GLY A 74 33.94 8.71 -0.47
C GLY A 74 33.38 8.51 0.95
N ALA A 75 33.96 9.18 1.95
CA ALA A 75 33.52 9.05 3.34
C ALA A 75 32.03 9.38 3.54
N GLY A 76 31.52 10.43 2.86
CA GLY A 76 30.10 10.79 2.91
C GLY A 76 29.18 9.71 2.34
N ASP A 77 29.56 9.07 1.23
CA ASP A 77 28.76 7.99 0.64
C ASP A 77 28.79 6.71 1.48
N ARG A 78 29.91 6.43 2.16
CA ARG A 78 29.97 5.34 3.14
C ARG A 78 29.03 5.58 4.32
N HIS A 79 28.99 6.79 4.88
CA HIS A 79 28.04 7.13 5.95
C HIS A 79 26.59 7.00 5.49
N ARG A 80 26.27 7.43 4.26
CA ARG A 80 24.93 7.25 3.69
C ARG A 80 24.56 5.77 3.55
N LEU A 81 25.48 4.93 3.08
CA LEU A 81 25.23 3.50 2.95
C LEU A 81 25.01 2.82 4.32
N TRP A 82 25.76 3.20 5.34
CA TRP A 82 25.51 2.78 6.72
C TRP A 82 24.14 3.25 7.23
N ALA A 83 23.77 4.50 6.94
CA ALA A 83 22.46 5.03 7.32
C ALA A 83 21.31 4.26 6.67
N ASP A 84 21.43 3.90 5.39
CA ASP A 84 20.43 3.10 4.67
C ASP A 84 20.30 1.67 5.25
N TYR A 85 21.41 1.08 5.68
CA TYR A 85 21.39 -0.20 6.38
C TYR A 85 20.61 -0.09 7.70
N HIS A 86 20.93 0.90 8.53
CA HIS A 86 20.24 1.11 9.80
C HIS A 86 18.76 1.42 9.60
N ALA A 87 18.39 2.19 8.57
CA ALA A 87 17.01 2.49 8.24
C ALA A 87 16.23 1.22 7.86
N ALA A 88 16.80 0.36 7.01
CA ALA A 88 16.17 -0.89 6.60
C ALA A 88 16.09 -1.91 7.75
N ALA A 89 17.16 -2.06 8.54
CA ALA A 89 17.16 -2.92 9.72
C ALA A 89 16.14 -2.46 10.77
N GLY A 90 16.05 -1.15 11.01
CA GLY A 90 15.07 -0.56 11.93
C GLY A 90 13.63 -0.74 11.45
N HIS A 91 13.38 -0.59 10.15
CA HIS A 91 12.08 -0.89 9.54
C HIS A 91 11.70 -2.36 9.75
N HIS A 92 12.61 -3.29 9.49
CA HIS A 92 12.35 -4.72 9.70
C HIS A 92 12.00 -5.03 11.16
N ALA A 93 12.84 -4.55 12.08
CA ALA A 93 12.67 -4.75 13.51
C ALA A 93 11.28 -4.28 13.99
N ALA A 94 10.90 -3.05 13.64
CA ALA A 94 9.64 -2.46 14.09
C ALA A 94 8.39 -3.01 13.37
N GLN A 95 8.48 -3.30 12.07
CA GLN A 95 7.30 -3.62 11.25
C GLN A 95 7.02 -5.13 11.15
N PHE A 96 8.07 -5.96 11.21
CA PHE A 96 7.96 -7.40 10.96
C PHE A 96 8.36 -8.25 12.17
N ALA A 97 9.45 -7.91 12.86
CA ALA A 97 9.92 -8.69 14.00
C ALA A 97 9.22 -8.35 15.32
N GLY A 98 8.54 -7.19 15.40
CA GLY A 98 7.89 -6.71 16.62
C GLY A 98 8.85 -6.12 17.66
N ASP A 99 10.13 -5.96 17.32
CA ASP A 99 11.13 -5.30 18.17
C ASP A 99 11.09 -3.78 17.97
N LEU A 100 10.22 -3.13 18.74
CA LEU A 100 10.03 -1.68 18.68
C LEU A 100 11.23 -0.90 19.23
N VAL A 101 11.88 -1.41 20.27
CA VAL A 101 13.04 -0.75 20.91
C VAL A 101 14.22 -0.76 19.96
N GLY A 102 14.62 -1.93 19.46
CA GLY A 102 15.68 -2.05 18.47
C GLY A 102 15.36 -1.30 17.18
N GLY A 103 14.09 -1.29 16.77
CA GLY A 103 13.60 -0.49 15.64
C GLY A 103 13.88 1.01 15.80
N VAL A 104 13.56 1.59 16.97
CA VAL A 104 13.82 3.00 17.28
C VAL A 104 15.31 3.30 17.36
N GLU A 105 16.10 2.44 18.01
CA GLU A 105 17.56 2.61 18.12
C GLU A 105 18.22 2.63 16.74
N ARG A 106 17.85 1.69 15.87
CA ARG A 106 18.36 1.64 14.49
C ARG A 106 17.91 2.84 13.67
N ALA A 107 16.65 3.27 13.78
CA ALA A 107 16.18 4.47 13.09
C ALA A 107 16.91 5.75 13.57
N ARG A 108 17.27 5.82 14.85
CA ARG A 108 18.06 6.93 15.42
C ARG A 108 19.47 6.96 14.85
N LEU A 109 20.16 5.82 14.81
CA LEU A 109 21.47 5.69 14.17
C LEU A 109 21.43 6.10 12.70
N ALA A 110 20.38 5.71 11.97
CA ALA A 110 20.21 6.11 10.57
C ALA A 110 20.07 7.64 10.43
N ALA A 111 19.24 8.28 11.26
CA ALA A 111 19.05 9.72 11.26
C ALA A 111 20.33 10.49 11.64
N ASP A 112 21.11 9.96 12.59
CA ASP A 112 22.38 10.55 13.03
C ASP A 112 23.48 10.48 11.97
N LEU A 113 23.50 9.41 11.18
CA LEU A 113 24.44 9.27 10.05
C LEU A 113 24.00 10.05 8.81
N HIS A 114 22.69 10.15 8.56
CA HIS A 114 22.15 10.86 7.41
C HIS A 114 20.76 11.44 7.75
N GLU A 115 20.73 12.76 7.96
CA GLU A 115 19.57 13.47 8.52
C GLU A 115 18.23 13.27 7.77
N PRO A 116 18.16 13.07 6.44
CA PRO A 116 16.90 12.72 5.77
C PRO A 116 16.17 11.49 6.35
N HIS A 117 16.89 10.57 7.01
CA HIS A 117 16.30 9.43 7.71
C HIS A 117 15.55 9.80 9.00
N SER A 118 15.53 11.08 9.39
CA SER A 118 14.73 11.57 10.51
C SER A 118 13.22 11.32 10.33
N ALA A 119 12.73 11.22 9.08
CA ALA A 119 11.35 10.77 8.82
C ALA A 119 11.12 9.30 9.23
N GLY A 120 12.11 8.43 9.00
CA GLY A 120 12.07 7.04 9.46
C GLY A 120 12.09 6.94 10.98
N LEU A 121 12.89 7.77 11.64
CA LEU A 121 12.90 7.90 13.10
C LEU A 121 11.55 8.39 13.63
N PHE A 122 10.96 9.42 13.02
CA PHE A 122 9.62 9.90 13.38
C PHE A 122 8.56 8.79 13.28
N ALA A 123 8.58 8.01 12.19
CA ALA A 123 7.67 6.87 12.03
C ALA A 123 7.91 5.76 13.06
N ALA A 124 9.17 5.42 13.35
CA ALA A 124 9.52 4.41 14.35
C ALA A 124 9.07 4.82 15.76
N LEU A 125 9.34 6.06 16.18
CA LEU A 125 8.89 6.61 17.45
C LEU A 125 7.36 6.66 17.56
N THR A 126 6.67 6.97 16.46
CA THR A 126 5.20 6.95 16.40
C THR A 126 4.64 5.55 16.60
N ARG A 127 5.22 4.55 15.95
CA ARG A 127 4.83 3.14 16.13
C ARG A 127 5.14 2.63 17.53
N ALA A 128 6.25 3.04 18.12
CA ALA A 128 6.63 2.70 19.48
C ALA A 128 5.83 3.47 20.56
N LEU A 129 4.91 4.36 20.17
CA LEU A 129 4.17 5.23 21.09
C LEU A 129 5.09 6.03 22.03
N ALA A 130 6.23 6.48 21.51
CA ALA A 130 7.20 7.26 22.26
C ALA A 130 6.59 8.61 22.73
N PRO A 131 7.18 9.26 23.75
CA PRO A 131 6.72 10.56 24.22
C PRO A 131 6.59 11.60 23.08
N ASP A 132 5.57 12.44 23.15
CA ASP A 132 5.25 13.45 22.12
C ASP A 132 6.46 14.33 21.79
N HIS A 133 7.23 14.75 22.80
CA HIS A 133 8.41 15.59 22.60
C HIS A 133 9.54 14.91 21.79
N GLU A 134 9.69 13.58 21.86
CA GLU A 134 10.67 12.86 21.04
C GLU A 134 10.19 12.77 19.59
N ARG A 135 8.91 12.49 19.38
CA ARG A 135 8.29 12.45 18.06
C ARG A 135 8.32 13.82 17.38
N GLN A 136 7.99 14.87 18.12
CA GLN A 136 8.06 16.25 17.66
C GLN A 136 9.47 16.62 17.22
N ARG A 137 10.50 16.34 18.03
CA ARG A 137 11.90 16.62 17.67
C ARG A 137 12.34 15.89 16.41
N ALA A 138 11.96 14.63 16.24
CA ALA A 138 12.28 13.86 15.03
C ALA A 138 11.61 14.46 13.79
N LEU A 139 10.35 14.90 13.91
CA LEU A 139 9.63 15.60 12.84
C LEU A 139 10.27 16.95 12.52
N GLU A 140 10.59 17.77 13.52
CA GLU A 140 11.26 19.07 13.34
C GLU A 140 12.60 18.89 12.62
N ARG A 141 13.43 17.95 13.07
CA ARG A 141 14.71 17.62 12.42
C ARG A 141 14.52 17.21 10.96
N PHE A 142 13.47 16.43 10.67
CA PHE A 142 13.15 16.08 9.29
C PHE A 142 12.72 17.30 8.46
N LEU A 143 11.85 18.15 9.02
CA LEU A 143 11.36 19.36 8.34
C LEU A 143 12.51 20.32 8.01
N ASP A 144 13.47 20.51 8.93
CA ASP A 144 14.64 21.35 8.71
C ASP A 144 15.44 20.90 7.49
N VAL A 145 15.62 19.60 7.31
CA VAL A 145 16.31 19.04 6.12
C VAL A 145 15.44 19.14 4.87
N ALA A 146 14.16 18.80 5.01
CA ALA A 146 13.23 18.73 3.90
C ALA A 146 12.98 20.10 3.27
N GLU A 147 12.97 21.18 4.04
CA GLU A 147 12.73 22.53 3.55
C GLU A 147 13.80 22.98 2.54
N PHE A 148 15.05 22.58 2.73
CA PHE A 148 16.18 22.98 1.88
C PHE A 148 16.60 21.92 0.85
N ASN A 149 15.98 20.74 0.86
CA ASN A 149 16.30 19.67 -0.08
C ASN A 149 15.20 19.48 -1.15
N PRO A 150 15.34 20.10 -2.34
CA PRO A 150 14.34 19.99 -3.41
C PRO A 150 14.28 18.59 -4.04
N ALA A 151 15.31 17.76 -3.87
CA ALA A 151 15.35 16.39 -4.39
C ALA A 151 14.64 15.39 -3.48
N LEU A 152 14.36 15.77 -2.22
CA LEU A 152 13.70 14.90 -1.26
C LEU A 152 12.26 14.60 -1.71
N ARG A 153 11.88 13.32 -1.67
CA ARG A 153 10.53 12.83 -1.95
C ARG A 153 9.82 12.44 -0.66
N LEU A 154 8.51 12.16 -0.76
CA LEU A 154 7.72 11.69 0.37
C LEU A 154 8.31 10.39 0.94
N PRO A 155 8.81 10.38 2.19
CA PRO A 155 9.40 9.16 2.74
C PRO A 155 8.33 8.09 3.04
N PRO A 156 8.70 6.79 2.96
CA PRO A 156 7.81 5.71 3.38
C PRO A 156 7.32 5.91 4.83
N LEU A 157 6.06 5.56 5.09
CA LEU A 157 5.40 5.65 6.41
C LEU A 157 5.27 7.06 7.00
N PHE A 158 5.82 8.11 6.38
CA PHE A 158 5.73 9.48 6.88
C PHE A 158 4.28 9.94 7.03
N ALA A 159 3.47 9.75 5.99
CA ALA A 159 2.04 10.09 6.01
C ALA A 159 1.29 9.32 7.11
N TRP A 160 1.56 8.03 7.28
CA TRP A 160 1.00 7.23 8.36
C TRP A 160 1.37 7.79 9.74
N ALA A 161 2.62 8.21 9.94
CA ALA A 161 3.06 8.78 11.21
C ALA A 161 2.38 10.13 11.50
N LEU A 162 2.15 10.96 10.48
CA LEU A 162 1.37 12.19 10.62
C LEU A 162 -0.05 11.92 11.11
N TYR A 163 -0.74 10.94 10.52
CA TYR A 163 -2.12 10.57 10.89
C TYR A 163 -2.26 10.12 12.36
N ASN A 164 -1.16 9.69 12.98
CA ASN A 164 -1.13 9.15 14.34
C ASN A 164 -0.46 10.12 15.35
N SER A 165 -0.35 11.41 15.02
CA SER A 165 0.42 12.40 15.79
C SER A 165 -0.34 13.67 16.19
N ASP A 166 -1.67 13.59 16.33
CA ASP A 166 -2.59 14.74 16.56
C ASP A 166 -2.10 15.76 17.62
N ARG A 167 -1.69 15.29 18.80
CA ARG A 167 -1.46 16.14 20.00
C ARG A 167 -0.38 17.23 19.87
N PHE A 168 0.64 17.03 19.05
CA PHE A 168 1.76 17.99 18.91
C PHE A 168 1.94 18.47 17.47
N LEU A 169 1.12 17.99 16.53
CA LEU A 169 1.30 18.29 15.12
C LEU A 169 0.81 19.69 14.75
N GLU A 170 -0.21 20.21 15.44
CA GLU A 170 -0.83 21.53 15.16
C GLU A 170 0.18 22.67 14.93
N PRO A 171 1.17 22.94 15.82
CA PRO A 171 2.15 24.00 15.60
C PRO A 171 3.06 23.78 14.38
N LEU A 172 3.20 22.54 13.91
CA LEU A 172 4.06 22.17 12.79
C LEU A 172 3.30 22.07 11.46
N LEU A 173 1.97 22.15 11.48
CA LEU A 173 1.13 22.02 10.28
C LEU A 173 1.49 22.98 9.14
N PRO A 174 1.83 24.26 9.36
CA PRO A 174 2.21 25.13 8.25
C PRO A 174 3.41 24.60 7.47
N ARG A 175 4.41 24.05 8.17
CA ARG A 175 5.61 23.45 7.56
C ARG A 175 5.29 22.14 6.85
N VAL A 176 4.53 21.26 7.53
CA VAL A 176 4.12 19.96 6.98
C VAL A 176 3.26 20.12 5.73
N THR A 177 2.27 21.01 5.76
CA THR A 177 1.37 21.23 4.62
C THR A 177 2.10 21.89 3.45
N ALA A 178 2.99 22.86 3.69
CA ALA A 178 3.82 23.44 2.64
C ALA A 178 4.69 22.37 1.95
N LEU A 179 5.25 21.44 2.73
CA LEU A 179 6.04 20.32 2.23
C LEU A 179 5.20 19.35 1.39
N LEU A 180 4.02 18.94 1.88
CA LEU A 180 3.10 18.06 1.15
C LEU A 180 2.60 18.70 -0.15
N LEU A 181 2.26 19.99 -0.12
CA LEU A 181 1.87 20.75 -1.32
C LEU A 181 2.99 20.77 -2.35
N ARG A 182 4.23 21.00 -1.91
CA ARG A 182 5.39 21.01 -2.80
C ARG A 182 5.62 19.64 -3.45
N TRP A 183 5.54 18.56 -2.68
CA TRP A 183 5.68 17.21 -3.23
C TRP A 183 4.54 16.85 -4.19
N ALA A 184 3.30 17.18 -3.82
CA ALA A 184 2.12 16.90 -4.64
C ALA A 184 2.13 17.67 -5.98
N ASN A 185 2.63 18.91 -5.98
CA ASN A 185 2.73 19.70 -7.22
C ASN A 185 3.90 19.24 -8.11
N GLY A 186 4.93 18.65 -7.51
CA GLY A 186 6.18 18.31 -8.19
C GLY A 186 7.18 19.48 -8.14
N THR A 187 8.34 19.29 -8.75
CA THR A 187 9.38 20.34 -8.80
C THR A 187 9.40 21.02 -10.16
N PRO A 188 9.71 22.33 -10.23
CA PRO A 188 9.84 23.06 -11.51
C PRO A 188 10.88 22.45 -12.47
N GLN A 189 11.81 21.65 -11.93
CA GLN A 189 12.88 20.96 -12.67
C GLN A 189 12.42 19.66 -13.36
N GLY A 190 11.10 19.43 -13.49
CA GLY A 190 10.54 18.30 -14.21
C GLY A 190 10.24 17.06 -13.36
N GLY A 191 10.20 17.18 -12.03
CA GLY A 191 9.73 16.10 -11.18
C GLY A 191 8.20 16.01 -11.21
N ALA A 192 7.65 14.86 -11.60
CA ALA A 192 6.21 14.60 -11.49
C ALA A 192 5.73 14.82 -10.04
N GLY A 193 4.46 15.21 -9.90
CA GLY A 193 3.82 15.37 -8.60
C GLY A 193 3.68 14.02 -7.90
N ASP A 194 3.86 14.00 -6.59
CA ASP A 194 3.69 12.80 -5.77
C ASP A 194 2.20 12.64 -5.37
N ALA A 195 1.53 11.67 -5.97
CA ALA A 195 0.14 11.34 -5.67
C ALA A 195 -0.08 10.98 -4.19
N GLY A 196 0.90 10.34 -3.54
CA GLY A 196 0.86 10.00 -2.13
C GLY A 196 0.85 11.23 -1.23
N ALA A 197 1.53 12.31 -1.64
CA ALA A 197 1.49 13.57 -0.90
C ALA A 197 0.10 14.25 -0.99
N ALA A 198 -0.55 14.18 -2.16
CA ALA A 198 -1.93 14.66 -2.32
C ALA A 198 -2.91 13.86 -1.44
N VAL A 199 -2.78 12.52 -1.44
CA VAL A 199 -3.54 11.62 -0.56
C VAL A 199 -3.27 11.95 0.92
N ALA A 200 -2.02 12.24 1.27
CA ALA A 200 -1.65 12.61 2.63
C ALA A 200 -2.37 13.86 3.13
N LEU A 201 -2.40 14.91 2.32
CA LEU A 201 -3.14 16.12 2.63
C LEU A 201 -4.66 15.84 2.75
N GLY A 202 -5.23 15.07 1.83
CA GLY A 202 -6.66 14.70 1.87
C GLY A 202 -7.05 13.90 3.11
N ARG A 203 -6.22 12.95 3.54
CA ARG A 203 -6.47 12.17 4.77
C ARG A 203 -6.30 12.98 6.04
N LEU A 204 -5.39 13.96 6.07
CA LEU A 204 -5.28 14.89 7.20
C LEU A 204 -6.57 15.71 7.38
N HIS A 205 -7.22 16.13 6.28
CA HIS A 205 -8.54 16.78 6.34
C HIS A 205 -9.61 15.89 6.97
N LEU A 206 -9.64 14.60 6.64
CA LEU A 206 -10.61 13.64 7.19
C LEU A 206 -10.44 13.45 8.70
N LEU A 207 -9.19 13.32 9.14
CA LEU A 207 -8.83 12.98 10.52
C LEU A 207 -8.86 14.20 11.45
N ALA A 208 -8.46 15.37 10.96
CA ALA A 208 -8.27 16.57 11.78
C ALA A 208 -9.08 17.75 11.26
N ARG A 209 -10.41 17.62 11.36
CA ARG A 209 -11.40 18.57 10.81
C ARG A 209 -11.33 19.99 11.38
N HIS A 210 -10.68 20.16 12.53
CA HIS A 210 -10.54 21.43 13.22
C HIS A 210 -9.32 22.23 12.72
N TRP A 211 -8.42 21.62 11.96
CA TRP A 211 -7.25 22.28 11.42
C TRP A 211 -7.57 23.06 10.15
N ALA A 212 -7.01 24.26 10.06
CA ALA A 212 -7.08 25.10 8.86
C ALA A 212 -6.07 24.61 7.81
N LEU A 213 -6.44 23.54 7.09
CA LEU A 213 -5.60 22.91 6.08
C LEU A 213 -5.92 23.43 4.65
N PRO A 214 -4.92 23.53 3.75
CA PRO A 214 -5.15 23.87 2.34
C PRO A 214 -6.09 22.90 1.64
N ASP A 215 -6.94 23.37 0.71
CA ASP A 215 -7.88 22.50 -0.02
C ASP A 215 -7.13 21.41 -0.83
N PRO A 216 -7.33 20.11 -0.52
CA PRO A 216 -6.62 19.02 -1.18
C PRO A 216 -7.23 18.68 -2.53
N LEU A 217 -8.45 19.15 -2.83
CA LEU A 217 -9.23 18.66 -3.96
C LEU A 217 -8.53 18.83 -5.32
N PRO A 218 -7.92 19.98 -5.68
CA PRO A 218 -7.25 20.12 -6.97
C PRO A 218 -6.12 19.10 -7.17
N LEU A 219 -5.37 18.81 -6.10
CA LEU A 219 -4.25 17.87 -6.12
C LEU A 219 -4.74 16.42 -6.20
N LEU A 220 -5.80 16.10 -5.46
CA LEU A 220 -6.42 14.77 -5.51
C LEU A 220 -7.04 14.48 -6.87
N LEU A 221 -7.69 15.47 -7.51
CA LEU A 221 -8.25 15.31 -8.85
C LEU A 221 -7.17 15.01 -9.87
N ARG A 222 -6.07 15.77 -9.84
CA ARG A 222 -4.90 15.50 -10.69
C ARG A 222 -4.34 14.10 -10.45
N ALA A 223 -4.09 13.74 -9.18
CA ALA A 223 -3.55 12.43 -8.83
C ALA A 223 -4.46 11.28 -9.28
N ARG A 224 -5.78 11.44 -9.15
CA ARG A 224 -6.77 10.48 -9.66
C ARG A 224 -6.68 10.35 -11.17
N ASP A 225 -6.63 11.47 -11.89
CA ASP A 225 -6.58 11.50 -13.35
C ASP A 225 -5.25 10.92 -13.88
N GLU A 226 -4.19 10.95 -13.06
CA GLU A 226 -2.90 10.25 -13.27
C GLU A 226 -2.94 8.75 -12.86
N GLY A 227 -4.07 8.24 -12.37
CA GLY A 227 -4.29 6.82 -12.07
C GLY A 227 -4.25 6.43 -10.59
N SER A 228 -4.18 7.39 -9.65
CA SER A 228 -4.17 7.09 -8.22
C SER A 228 -5.54 6.68 -7.70
N ARG A 229 -5.72 5.37 -7.47
CA ARG A 229 -6.90 4.80 -6.81
C ARG A 229 -7.15 5.42 -5.43
N GLU A 230 -6.10 5.58 -4.62
CA GLU A 230 -6.22 6.12 -3.27
C GLU A 230 -6.67 7.58 -3.27
N ALA A 231 -6.24 8.38 -4.26
CA ALA A 231 -6.72 9.74 -4.42
C ALA A 231 -8.21 9.76 -4.78
N ALA A 232 -8.64 8.86 -5.67
CA ALA A 232 -10.04 8.69 -6.03
C ALA A 232 -10.92 8.34 -4.81
N GLU A 233 -10.48 7.38 -3.99
CA GLU A 233 -11.17 6.99 -2.76
C GLU A 233 -11.22 8.13 -1.74
N THR A 234 -10.11 8.87 -1.59
CA THR A 234 -10.02 10.01 -0.67
C THR A 234 -10.99 11.13 -1.06
N ILE A 235 -11.18 11.38 -2.37
CA ILE A 235 -12.19 12.35 -2.85
C ILE A 235 -13.59 11.93 -2.42
N VAL A 236 -13.94 10.65 -2.59
CA VAL A 236 -15.27 10.14 -2.20
C VAL A 236 -15.47 10.29 -0.69
N GLN A 237 -14.49 9.92 0.12
CA GLN A 237 -14.55 10.03 1.58
C GLN A 237 -14.74 11.49 2.03
N LEU A 238 -13.99 12.44 1.46
CA LEU A 238 -14.14 13.86 1.78
C LEU A 238 -15.57 14.37 1.50
N GLN A 239 -16.17 13.93 0.39
CA GLN A 239 -17.55 14.30 0.04
C GLN A 239 -18.61 13.71 0.98
N GLU A 240 -18.37 12.52 1.51
CA GLU A 240 -19.27 11.87 2.45
C GLU A 240 -19.22 12.55 3.82
N GLU A 241 -18.03 12.98 4.23
CA GLU A 241 -17.82 13.68 5.50
C GLU A 241 -18.20 15.17 5.48
N GLY A 242 -18.72 15.68 4.36
CA GLY A 242 -19.10 17.09 4.30
C GLY A 242 -17.92 18.04 4.09
N LEU A 243 -16.74 17.55 3.71
CA LEU A 243 -15.48 18.31 3.66
C LEU A 243 -15.11 18.74 2.22
N GLY A 244 -14.72 20.01 2.08
CA GLY A 244 -14.25 20.59 0.82
C GLY A 244 -15.35 21.09 -0.13
N LEU A 245 -14.95 21.77 -1.20
CA LEU A 245 -15.87 22.46 -2.14
C LEU A 245 -16.92 21.53 -2.78
N ARG A 246 -16.56 20.26 -3.04
CA ARG A 246 -17.50 19.28 -3.60
C ARG A 246 -18.50 18.73 -2.59
N ALA A 247 -18.23 18.79 -1.30
CA ALA A 247 -19.20 18.36 -0.29
C ALA A 247 -20.39 19.33 -0.15
N ALA A 248 -20.16 20.61 -0.44
CA ALA A 248 -21.22 21.62 -0.54
C ALA A 248 -22.17 21.37 -1.73
N LEU A 249 -21.70 20.66 -2.75
CA LEU A 249 -22.52 20.24 -3.89
C LEU A 249 -23.37 19.05 -3.44
N ARG A 250 -24.63 19.32 -3.07
CA ARG A 250 -25.66 18.30 -2.74
C ARG A 250 -26.02 17.41 -3.95
N GLU A 251 -25.37 17.60 -5.09
CA GLU A 251 -25.71 16.94 -6.34
C GLU A 251 -25.27 15.48 -6.34
N SER A 252 -26.25 14.58 -6.26
CA SER A 252 -26.05 13.13 -6.37
C SER A 252 -25.28 12.70 -7.64
N ASN A 253 -25.33 13.52 -8.70
CA ASN A 253 -24.65 13.25 -9.97
C ASN A 253 -23.12 13.29 -9.84
N ILE A 254 -22.56 14.31 -9.16
CA ILE A 254 -21.12 14.47 -9.00
C ILE A 254 -20.56 13.34 -8.12
N LYS A 255 -21.25 13.03 -7.03
CA LYS A 255 -20.88 11.92 -6.13
C LYS A 255 -20.84 10.58 -6.88
N ARG A 256 -21.83 10.30 -7.73
CA ARG A 256 -21.84 9.08 -8.55
C ARG A 256 -20.70 9.05 -9.57
N THR A 257 -20.30 10.18 -10.13
CA THR A 257 -19.13 10.26 -11.03
C THR A 257 -17.83 9.92 -10.31
N ASP A 258 -17.61 10.48 -9.12
CA ASP A 258 -16.37 10.22 -8.37
C ASP A 258 -16.31 8.77 -7.86
N VAL A 259 -17.44 8.22 -7.39
CA VAL A 259 -17.55 6.78 -7.05
C VAL A 259 -17.23 5.91 -8.26
N ARG A 260 -17.77 6.25 -9.44
CA ARG A 260 -17.51 5.49 -10.66
C ARG A 260 -16.03 5.55 -11.06
N HIS A 261 -15.39 6.71 -11.02
CA HIS A 261 -13.95 6.81 -11.31
C HIS A 261 -13.10 5.99 -10.34
N ALA A 262 -13.39 6.04 -9.03
CA ALA A 262 -12.69 5.21 -8.05
C ALA A 262 -12.89 3.71 -8.32
N ALA A 263 -14.11 3.29 -8.68
CA ALA A 263 -14.38 1.91 -9.09
C ALA A 263 -13.63 1.54 -10.38
N GLU A 264 -13.54 2.43 -11.36
CA GLU A 264 -12.78 2.22 -12.60
C GLU A 264 -11.29 2.06 -12.35
N LEU A 265 -10.73 2.76 -11.36
CA LEU A 265 -9.35 2.60 -10.86
C LEU A 265 -9.15 1.38 -9.94
N GLY A 266 -10.17 0.51 -9.80
CA GLY A 266 -10.05 -0.74 -9.06
C GLY A 266 -10.26 -0.62 -7.55
N SER A 267 -11.02 0.37 -7.09
CA SER A 267 -11.47 0.43 -5.69
C SER A 267 -12.47 -0.71 -5.40
N PRO A 268 -12.16 -1.63 -4.47
CA PRO A 268 -13.06 -2.72 -4.11
C PRO A 268 -14.37 -2.21 -3.51
N GLU A 269 -14.28 -1.23 -2.61
CA GLU A 269 -15.43 -0.63 -1.93
C GLU A 269 -16.36 0.08 -2.91
N MET A 270 -15.81 0.85 -3.85
CA MET A 270 -16.63 1.59 -4.80
C MET A 270 -17.26 0.67 -5.86
N CYS A 271 -16.57 -0.40 -6.27
CA CYS A 271 -17.18 -1.45 -7.10
C CYS A 271 -18.38 -2.10 -6.38
N TRP A 272 -18.22 -2.44 -5.10
CA TRP A 272 -19.27 -3.03 -4.29
C TRP A 272 -20.47 -2.09 -4.12
N ARG A 273 -20.23 -0.82 -3.86
CA ARG A 273 -21.27 0.20 -3.76
C ARG A 273 -22.08 0.36 -5.04
N ILE A 274 -21.43 0.35 -6.21
CA ILE A 274 -22.10 0.40 -7.51
C ILE A 274 -22.94 -0.86 -7.70
N TYR A 275 -22.43 -2.03 -7.32
CA TYR A 275 -23.17 -3.29 -7.41
C TYR A 275 -24.47 -3.27 -6.57
N GLN A 276 -24.38 -2.83 -5.31
CA GLN A 276 -25.52 -2.77 -4.39
C GLN A 276 -26.56 -1.74 -4.84
N ASN A 277 -26.11 -0.58 -5.34
CA ASN A 277 -26.96 0.53 -5.74
C ASN A 277 -26.99 0.73 -7.26
N PHE A 278 -27.06 -0.33 -8.06
CA PHE A 278 -26.78 -0.28 -9.50
C PHE A 278 -27.74 0.62 -10.31
N ALA A 279 -29.03 0.64 -9.99
CA ALA A 279 -30.06 1.34 -10.77
C ALA A 279 -29.73 2.83 -11.07
N PRO A 280 -29.38 3.69 -10.08
CA PRO A 280 -29.01 5.07 -10.35
C PRO A 280 -27.72 5.23 -11.17
N TYR A 281 -26.74 4.32 -11.04
CA TYR A 281 -25.53 4.36 -11.88
C TYR A 281 -25.85 3.95 -13.32
N ARG A 282 -26.70 2.95 -13.48
CA ARG A 282 -27.22 2.50 -14.78
C ARG A 282 -27.90 3.64 -15.52
N GLU A 283 -28.78 4.38 -14.85
CA GLU A 283 -29.49 5.51 -15.44
C GLU A 283 -28.56 6.67 -15.81
N GLN A 284 -27.66 7.07 -14.91
CA GLN A 284 -26.76 8.20 -15.17
C GLN A 284 -25.71 7.89 -16.24
N PHE A 285 -25.14 6.69 -16.23
CA PHE A 285 -24.00 6.31 -17.08
C PHE A 285 -24.38 5.41 -18.25
N ARG A 286 -25.68 5.13 -18.43
CA ARG A 286 -26.21 4.24 -19.47
C ARG A 286 -25.53 2.87 -19.43
N LEU A 287 -25.40 2.31 -18.23
CA LEU A 287 -24.83 0.97 -18.06
C LEU A 287 -25.82 -0.09 -18.52
N GLU A 288 -25.31 -1.18 -19.05
CA GLU A 288 -26.08 -2.36 -19.37
C GLU A 288 -26.34 -3.21 -18.12
N HIS A 289 -27.45 -3.95 -18.10
CA HIS A 289 -27.84 -4.76 -16.95
C HIS A 289 -26.77 -5.76 -16.51
N TRP A 290 -26.10 -6.41 -17.46
CA TRP A 290 -25.05 -7.40 -17.20
C TRP A 290 -23.79 -6.80 -16.55
N GLN A 291 -23.59 -5.47 -16.64
CA GLN A 291 -22.44 -4.82 -16.02
C GLN A 291 -22.54 -4.80 -14.49
N ARG A 292 -23.73 -5.05 -13.92
CA ARG A 292 -23.89 -5.16 -12.47
C ARG A 292 -23.02 -6.29 -11.91
N GLU A 293 -23.12 -7.48 -12.48
CA GLU A 293 -22.34 -8.66 -12.07
C GLU A 293 -20.84 -8.46 -12.30
N ARG A 294 -20.46 -7.67 -13.31
CA ARG A 294 -19.06 -7.26 -13.52
C ARG A 294 -18.52 -6.43 -12.35
N TYR A 295 -19.30 -5.52 -11.78
CA TYR A 295 -18.87 -4.77 -10.58
C TYR A 295 -18.76 -5.66 -9.34
N LEU A 296 -19.63 -6.67 -9.21
CA LEU A 296 -19.51 -7.68 -8.15
C LEU A 296 -18.19 -8.45 -8.26
N LEU A 297 -17.85 -8.93 -9.47
CA LEU A 297 -16.58 -9.62 -9.73
C LEU A 297 -15.38 -8.73 -9.38
N ARG A 298 -15.37 -7.50 -9.90
CA ARG A 298 -14.28 -6.55 -9.66
C ARG A 298 -14.08 -6.28 -8.18
N ALA A 299 -15.16 -6.12 -7.42
CA ALA A 299 -15.09 -5.94 -5.98
C ALA A 299 -14.50 -7.17 -5.27
N ALA A 300 -14.96 -8.37 -5.63
CA ALA A 300 -14.50 -9.63 -5.04
C ALA A 300 -13.00 -9.88 -5.30
N ASP A 301 -12.56 -9.71 -6.55
CA ASP A 301 -11.16 -9.89 -6.96
C ASP A 301 -10.25 -8.82 -6.32
N ALA A 302 -10.73 -7.58 -6.21
CA ALA A 302 -9.99 -6.47 -5.62
C ALA A 302 -9.91 -6.50 -4.08
N GLY A 303 -10.60 -7.43 -3.40
CA GLY A 303 -10.43 -7.62 -1.97
C GLY A 303 -11.69 -7.53 -1.11
N HIS A 304 -12.85 -7.15 -1.67
CA HIS A 304 -14.02 -6.88 -0.85
C HIS A 304 -14.68 -8.17 -0.34
N ASN A 305 -14.59 -8.45 0.97
CA ASN A 305 -15.10 -9.70 1.55
C ASN A 305 -16.61 -9.91 1.41
N GLY A 306 -17.42 -8.84 1.51
CA GLY A 306 -18.86 -8.91 1.23
C GLY A 306 -19.17 -9.35 -0.21
N ALA A 307 -18.53 -8.73 -1.21
CA ALA A 307 -18.59 -9.14 -2.61
C ALA A 307 -18.09 -10.57 -2.85
N ARG A 308 -16.96 -10.99 -2.24
CA ARG A 308 -16.46 -12.38 -2.32
C ARG A 308 -17.53 -13.36 -1.84
N PHE A 309 -18.12 -13.09 -0.68
CA PHE A 309 -19.18 -13.90 -0.12
C PHE A 309 -20.43 -13.92 -1.00
N GLU A 310 -20.93 -12.74 -1.43
CA GLU A 310 -22.14 -12.66 -2.26
C GLU A 310 -21.96 -13.36 -3.61
N LEU A 311 -20.82 -13.16 -4.28
CA LEU A 311 -20.49 -13.84 -5.52
C LEU A 311 -20.42 -15.35 -5.34
N ALA A 312 -19.76 -15.82 -4.28
CA ALA A 312 -19.68 -17.25 -3.98
C ALA A 312 -21.07 -17.87 -3.75
N GLN A 313 -21.95 -17.21 -2.99
CA GLN A 313 -23.31 -17.70 -2.75
C GLN A 313 -24.13 -17.74 -4.05
N ALA A 314 -24.02 -16.70 -4.89
CA ALA A 314 -24.72 -16.65 -6.16
C ALA A 314 -24.26 -17.74 -7.14
N LEU A 315 -22.95 -18.04 -7.16
CA LEU A 315 -22.38 -19.14 -7.94
C LEU A 315 -22.84 -20.50 -7.42
N ARG A 316 -22.81 -20.73 -6.09
CA ARG A 316 -23.28 -21.99 -5.47
C ARG A 316 -24.78 -22.22 -5.65
N ALA A 317 -25.58 -21.16 -5.69
CA ALA A 317 -27.01 -21.24 -5.97
C ALA A 317 -27.33 -21.54 -7.46
N GLY A 318 -26.33 -21.47 -8.35
CA GLY A 318 -26.52 -21.54 -9.79
C GLY A 318 -27.28 -20.34 -10.35
N ALA A 319 -27.29 -19.22 -9.62
CA ALA A 319 -27.87 -17.95 -10.03
C ALA A 319 -26.90 -17.16 -10.95
N LEU A 320 -25.61 -17.45 -10.84
CA LEU A 320 -24.57 -16.98 -11.74
C LEU A 320 -23.77 -18.19 -12.25
N GLY A 321 -23.38 -18.12 -13.51
CA GLY A 321 -22.37 -18.98 -14.12
C GLY A 321 -21.09 -18.19 -14.38
N LEU A 322 -19.96 -18.88 -14.55
CA LEU A 322 -18.72 -18.25 -15.03
C LEU A 322 -18.56 -18.53 -16.52
N GLY A 323 -18.42 -17.47 -17.31
CA GLY A 323 -18.12 -17.58 -18.74
C GLY A 323 -16.74 -18.17 -18.98
N GLU A 324 -16.44 -18.53 -20.23
CA GLU A 324 -15.10 -18.99 -20.60
C GLU A 324 -14.02 -17.95 -20.26
N ASP A 325 -14.38 -16.67 -20.47
CA ASP A 325 -13.63 -15.46 -20.13
C ASP A 325 -13.53 -15.16 -18.62
N GLY A 326 -14.17 -15.97 -17.77
CA GLY A 326 -14.18 -15.79 -16.31
C GLY A 326 -15.15 -14.71 -15.82
N VAL A 327 -15.96 -14.11 -16.70
CA VAL A 327 -16.93 -13.08 -16.30
C VAL A 327 -18.22 -13.76 -15.80
N PRO A 328 -18.75 -13.37 -14.62
CA PRO A 328 -20.03 -13.88 -14.16
C PRO A 328 -21.17 -13.42 -15.06
N TYR A 329 -22.06 -14.34 -15.41
CA TYR A 329 -23.28 -14.04 -16.15
C TYR A 329 -24.51 -14.62 -15.42
N PRO A 330 -25.69 -13.98 -15.55
CA PRO A 330 -26.94 -14.52 -15.02
C PRO A 330 -27.22 -15.92 -15.55
N MET A 331 -27.36 -16.88 -14.65
CA MET A 331 -27.68 -18.27 -14.94
C MET A 331 -28.87 -18.69 -14.07
N ASN A 332 -29.66 -19.66 -14.53
CA ASN A 332 -30.69 -20.27 -13.68
C ASN A 332 -30.72 -21.79 -13.88
N MET A 333 -29.55 -22.40 -13.68
CA MET A 333 -29.31 -23.83 -13.84
C MET A 333 -28.49 -24.34 -12.66
N PRO A 334 -28.31 -25.66 -12.47
CA PRO A 334 -27.38 -26.18 -11.48
C PRO A 334 -25.97 -25.57 -11.64
N PRO A 335 -25.23 -25.37 -10.53
CA PRO A 335 -23.89 -24.78 -10.60
C PRO A 335 -22.93 -25.70 -11.36
N THR A 336 -22.07 -25.11 -12.17
CA THR A 336 -20.98 -25.85 -12.85
C THR A 336 -19.82 -26.12 -11.89
N GLN A 337 -18.98 -27.10 -12.19
CA GLN A 337 -17.78 -27.37 -11.37
C GLN A 337 -16.88 -26.12 -11.26
N ARG A 338 -16.67 -25.43 -12.39
CA ARG A 338 -15.90 -24.17 -12.42
C ARG A 338 -16.48 -23.10 -11.48
N SER A 339 -17.80 -22.97 -11.44
CA SER A 339 -18.49 -22.04 -10.53
C SER A 339 -18.31 -22.44 -9.06
N LEU A 340 -18.34 -23.74 -8.74
CA LEU A 340 -18.14 -24.25 -7.38
C LEU A 340 -16.70 -24.07 -6.91
N ASP A 341 -15.71 -24.38 -7.75
CA ASP A 341 -14.28 -24.22 -7.45
C ASP A 341 -13.94 -22.76 -7.12
N TYR A 342 -14.41 -21.83 -7.97
CA TYR A 342 -14.19 -20.40 -7.73
C TYR A 342 -14.97 -19.89 -6.52
N ALA A 343 -16.20 -20.36 -6.28
CA ALA A 343 -16.94 -20.01 -5.08
C ALA A 343 -16.22 -20.47 -3.80
N ARG A 344 -15.65 -21.68 -3.79
CA ARG A 344 -14.82 -22.19 -2.70
C ARG A 344 -13.61 -21.29 -2.47
N HIS A 345 -12.87 -20.98 -3.53
CA HIS A 345 -11.72 -20.07 -3.48
C HIS A 345 -12.06 -18.70 -2.87
N LEU A 346 -13.18 -18.09 -3.29
CA LEU A 346 -13.64 -16.80 -2.76
C LEU A 346 -13.99 -16.88 -1.27
N LEU A 347 -14.66 -17.95 -0.83
CA LEU A 347 -15.01 -18.15 0.58
C LEU A 347 -13.78 -18.40 1.43
N GLU A 348 -12.82 -19.20 0.96
CA GLU A 348 -11.56 -19.46 1.68
C GLU A 348 -10.76 -18.17 1.88
N ARG A 349 -10.67 -17.32 0.85
CA ARG A 349 -10.02 -15.99 0.97
C ARG A 349 -10.74 -15.06 1.93
N ALA A 350 -12.07 -14.99 1.86
CA ALA A 350 -12.86 -14.17 2.78
C ALA A 350 -12.78 -14.69 4.22
N ALA A 351 -12.76 -16.02 4.41
CA ALA A 351 -12.63 -16.66 5.71
C ALA A 351 -11.23 -16.48 6.32
N ALA A 352 -10.17 -16.44 5.50
CA ALA A 352 -8.82 -16.10 5.95
C ALA A 352 -8.70 -14.66 6.48
N GLU A 353 -9.64 -13.79 6.11
CA GLU A 353 -9.81 -12.42 6.63
C GLU A 353 -10.98 -12.33 7.64
N ASP A 354 -11.31 -13.44 8.30
CA ASP A 354 -12.31 -13.57 9.37
C ASP A 354 -13.75 -13.16 9.00
N HIS A 355 -14.12 -13.22 7.71
CA HIS A 355 -15.50 -12.91 7.29
C HIS A 355 -16.50 -13.94 7.86
N PRO A 356 -17.43 -13.55 8.77
CA PRO A 356 -18.25 -14.52 9.51
C PRO A 356 -19.14 -15.38 8.63
N GLY A 357 -19.75 -14.78 7.61
CA GLY A 357 -20.59 -15.50 6.65
C GLY A 357 -19.81 -16.55 5.87
N ALA A 358 -18.54 -16.28 5.54
CA ALA A 358 -17.71 -17.20 4.77
C ALA A 358 -17.24 -18.37 5.63
N LEU A 359 -16.82 -18.08 6.87
CA LEU A 359 -16.49 -19.10 7.88
C LEU A 359 -17.66 -20.04 8.13
N ASN A 360 -18.86 -19.51 8.33
CA ASN A 360 -20.06 -20.31 8.55
C ASN A 360 -20.42 -21.14 7.33
N ALA A 361 -20.36 -20.55 6.13
CA ALA A 361 -20.65 -21.25 4.89
C ALA A 361 -19.68 -22.40 4.59
N LEU A 362 -18.39 -22.24 4.90
CA LEU A 362 -17.38 -23.30 4.75
C LEU A 362 -17.55 -24.40 5.81
N ARG A 363 -17.81 -24.04 7.07
CA ARG A 363 -18.04 -25.02 8.15
C ARG A 363 -19.29 -25.86 7.94
N ALA A 364 -20.33 -25.27 7.36
CA ALA A 364 -21.60 -25.96 7.08
C ALA A 364 -21.57 -26.78 5.79
N ALA A 365 -20.62 -26.54 4.89
CA ALA A 365 -20.52 -27.25 3.62
C ALA A 365 -19.82 -28.60 3.79
N HIS A 366 -20.36 -29.63 3.15
CA HIS A 366 -19.69 -30.92 2.98
C HIS A 366 -18.91 -30.95 1.66
N GLU A 367 -17.94 -31.85 1.52
CA GLU A 367 -17.18 -31.99 0.24
C GLU A 367 -18.10 -32.27 -0.96
N SER A 368 -19.22 -32.98 -0.75
CA SER A 368 -20.24 -33.19 -1.79
C SER A 368 -20.90 -31.90 -2.30
N ASP A 369 -20.87 -30.81 -1.53
CA ASP A 369 -21.44 -29.52 -1.94
C ASP A 369 -20.53 -28.77 -2.93
N TRP A 370 -19.29 -29.24 -3.11
CA TRP A 370 -18.30 -28.67 -4.03
C TRP A 370 -18.15 -29.45 -5.34
N HIS A 371 -18.96 -30.48 -5.56
CA HIS A 371 -18.95 -31.29 -6.77
C HIS A 371 -20.24 -31.12 -7.57
N ALA A 372 -20.15 -30.79 -8.86
CA ALA A 372 -21.30 -30.46 -9.71
C ALA A 372 -22.35 -31.59 -9.78
N ASP A 373 -21.91 -32.85 -9.71
CA ASP A 373 -22.80 -34.02 -9.77
C ASP A 373 -23.64 -34.23 -8.50
N THR A 374 -23.19 -33.68 -7.37
CA THR A 374 -23.80 -33.91 -6.05
C THR A 374 -24.30 -32.63 -5.38
N ALA A 375 -23.85 -31.46 -5.82
CA ALA A 375 -24.19 -30.17 -5.25
C ALA A 375 -25.67 -29.84 -5.44
N ARG A 376 -26.36 -29.59 -4.33
CA ARG A 376 -27.74 -29.09 -4.36
C ARG A 376 -27.73 -27.57 -4.46
N ARG A 377 -28.67 -27.03 -5.24
CA ARG A 377 -28.85 -25.57 -5.33
C ARG A 377 -29.21 -25.00 -3.97
N LEU A 378 -28.46 -23.98 -3.54
CA LEU A 378 -28.81 -23.19 -2.36
C LEU A 378 -30.08 -22.38 -2.61
N ARG A 379 -30.95 -22.29 -1.60
CA ARG A 379 -32.07 -21.35 -1.62
C ARG A 379 -31.53 -19.94 -1.37
N ARG A 380 -31.97 -18.98 -2.17
CA ARG A 380 -31.54 -17.58 -2.05
C ARG A 380 -32.02 -17.02 -0.70
N GLY A 381 -31.11 -16.57 0.15
CA GLY A 381 -31.39 -15.98 1.46
C GLY A 381 -31.39 -16.96 2.65
N ALA A 382 -30.87 -18.17 2.48
CA ALA A 382 -30.61 -19.13 3.56
C ALA A 382 -29.25 -18.93 4.23
#